data_AF-A0AAD5WJJ7-F1
#
_entry.id   AF-A0AAD5WJJ7-F1
#
_cell.length_a   1.000
_cell.length_b   1.000
_cell.length_c   1.000
_cell.angle_alpha   90.00
_cell.angle_beta   90.00
_cell.angle_gamma   90.00
#
_symmetry.space_group_name_H-M   'P 1'
#
loop_
_entity.id
_entity.type
_entity.pdbx_description
1 polymer ?
#
loop_
_entity_poly.entity_id
_entity_poly.type
_entity_poly.pdbx_seq_one_letter_code
_entity_poly.pdbx_strand_id
1 'polypeptide(L)'
;MAAYAARGERIPRRGEIGLSSAEISEFEKVGYVMSGTRHKAMEATRLRKENQVLTAEEKRLLSGFSQEERKKKEMAMLGQMRSLIASKRVE
;
A
#
# COMPACT_ATOMS: atom_id res chain seq x y z
N MET A 1 -1.68 -14.42 1.51
CA MET A 1 -1.63 -13.16 2.28
C MET A 1 -1.96 -11.95 1.41
N ALA A 2 -1.22 -11.70 0.32
CA ALA A 2 -1.49 -10.58 -0.59
C ALA A 2 -2.93 -10.51 -1.13
N ALA A 3 -3.54 -11.67 -1.43
CA ALA A 3 -4.94 -11.74 -1.89
C ALA A 3 -5.99 -11.29 -0.85
N TYR A 4 -5.72 -11.45 0.45
CA TYR A 4 -6.61 -10.99 1.51
C TYR A 4 -6.49 -9.47 1.71
N ALA A 5 -5.26 -8.96 1.64
CA ALA A 5 -5.00 -7.52 1.73
C ALA A 5 -5.62 -6.72 0.58
N ALA A 6 -5.53 -7.22 -0.66
CA ALA A 6 -6.17 -6.59 -1.82
C ALA A 6 -7.70 -6.51 -1.70
N ARG A 7 -8.31 -7.40 -0.91
CA ARG A 7 -9.75 -7.43 -0.63
C ARG A 7 -10.16 -6.69 0.64
N GLY A 8 -9.20 -6.05 1.34
CA GLY A 8 -9.44 -5.43 2.65
C GLY A 8 -9.85 -6.43 3.73
N GLU A 9 -9.59 -7.71 3.51
CA GLU A 9 -9.98 -8.80 4.40
C GLU A 9 -8.94 -8.93 5.53
N ARG A 10 -9.44 -9.18 6.75
CA ARG A 10 -8.62 -9.52 7.92
C ARG A 10 -7.63 -10.63 7.58
N ILE A 11 -6.37 -10.46 7.97
CA ILE A 11 -5.37 -11.52 7.82
C ILE A 11 -5.64 -12.60 8.89
N PRO A 12 -5.93 -13.85 8.50
CA PRO A 12 -6.27 -14.91 9.47
C PRO A 12 -5.09 -15.23 10.40
N ARG A 13 -5.38 -15.39 11.69
CA ARG A 13 -4.45 -15.95 12.68
C ARG A 13 -4.44 -17.47 12.61
N ARG A 14 -3.49 -18.14 13.28
CA ARG A 14 -3.34 -19.62 13.20
C ARG A 14 -4.64 -20.39 13.50
N GLY A 15 -5.38 -19.97 14.53
CA GLY A 15 -6.67 -20.57 14.89
C GLY A 15 -7.87 -20.10 14.06
N GLU A 16 -7.64 -19.20 13.11
CA GLU A 16 -8.64 -18.65 12.19
C GLU A 16 -8.41 -19.19 10.76
N ILE A 17 -7.39 -20.05 10.55
CA ILE A 17 -7.12 -20.69 9.26
C ILE A 17 -8.28 -21.63 8.91
N GLY A 18 -8.95 -21.35 7.80
CA GLY A 18 -10.13 -22.10 7.34
C GLY A 18 -11.46 -21.41 7.58
N LEU A 19 -11.47 -20.29 8.31
CA LEU A 19 -12.64 -19.41 8.43
C LEU A 19 -12.49 -18.21 7.49
N SER A 20 -13.61 -17.79 6.91
CA SER A 20 -13.71 -16.54 6.17
C SER A 20 -13.73 -15.34 7.12
N SER A 21 -13.32 -14.17 6.63
CA SER A 21 -13.35 -12.92 7.39
C SER A 21 -14.75 -12.57 7.90
N ALA A 22 -15.80 -12.95 7.15
CA ALA A 22 -17.20 -12.73 7.53
C ALA A 22 -17.59 -13.59 8.74
N GLU A 23 -17.26 -14.89 8.70
CA GLU A 23 -17.50 -15.82 9.81
C GLU A 23 -16.76 -15.38 11.07
N ILE A 24 -15.50 -14.94 10.93
CA ILE A 24 -14.71 -14.42 12.06
C ILE A 24 -15.40 -13.20 12.71
N SER A 25 -15.91 -12.27 11.89
CA SER A 25 -16.63 -11.09 12.41
C SER A 25 -17.94 -11.47 13.08
N GLU A 26 -18.65 -12.46 12.54
CA GLU A 26 -19.89 -12.97 13.12
C GLU A 26 -19.65 -13.65 14.47
N PHE A 27 -18.61 -14.48 14.58
CA PHE A 27 -18.21 -15.09 15.85
C PHE A 27 -17.83 -14.03 16.90
N GLU A 28 -17.10 -12.99 16.52
CA GLU A 28 -16.76 -11.89 17.43
C GLU A 28 -18.01 -11.12 17.89
N LYS A 29 -19.00 -10.91 17.01
CA LYS A 29 -20.29 -10.26 17.36
C LYS A 29 -21.09 -11.08 18.36
N VAL A 30 -21.09 -12.41 18.22
CA VAL A 30 -21.77 -13.34 19.15
C VAL A 30 -21.00 -13.44 20.48
N GLY A 31 -19.77 -12.91 20.57
CA GLY A 31 -18.97 -12.85 21.78
C GLY A 31 -17.90 -13.94 21.88
N TYR A 32 -17.68 -14.70 20.82
CA TYR A 32 -16.54 -15.63 20.76
C TYR A 32 -15.23 -14.85 20.69
N VAL A 33 -14.24 -15.33 21.44
CA VAL A 33 -12.91 -14.74 21.44
C VAL A 33 -12.05 -15.51 20.46
N MET A 34 -11.68 -14.84 19.37
CA MET A 34 -10.78 -15.45 18.38
C MET A 34 -9.36 -15.59 18.95
N SER A 35 -8.58 -16.51 18.37
CA SER A 35 -7.23 -16.82 18.84
C SER A 35 -6.33 -15.58 18.83
N GLY A 36 -5.89 -15.11 19.99
CA GLY A 36 -4.95 -13.98 20.10
C GLY A 36 -5.59 -12.59 20.20
N THR A 37 -6.92 -12.49 20.18
CA THR A 37 -7.66 -11.21 20.25
C THR A 37 -7.55 -10.52 21.61
N ARG A 38 -7.45 -11.28 22.71
CA ARG A 38 -7.20 -10.69 24.05
C ARG A 38 -5.74 -10.28 24.28
N HIS A 39 -4.82 -10.74 23.43
CA HIS A 39 -3.40 -10.51 23.63
C HIS A 39 -2.95 -9.27 22.86
N LYS A 40 -2.87 -8.13 23.56
CA LYS A 40 -2.58 -6.80 22.96
C LYS A 40 -1.36 -6.79 22.04
N ALA A 41 -0.29 -7.50 22.39
CA ALA A 41 0.91 -7.56 21.56
C ALA A 41 0.69 -8.33 20.24
N MET A 42 -0.12 -9.39 20.25
CA MET A 42 -0.49 -10.13 19.04
C MET A 42 -1.47 -9.34 18.17
N GLU A 43 -2.45 -8.67 18.78
CA GLU A 43 -3.38 -7.75 18.12
C GLU A 43 -2.62 -6.66 17.36
N ALA A 44 -1.68 -5.98 18.03
CA ALA A 44 -0.85 -4.95 17.42
C ALA A 44 0.05 -5.50 16.30
N THR A 45 0.55 -6.73 16.44
CA THR A 45 1.35 -7.37 15.37
C THR A 45 0.50 -7.69 14.14
N ARG A 46 -0.76 -8.13 14.33
CA ARG A 46 -1.71 -8.32 13.23
C ARG A 46 -1.95 -7.00 12.49
N LEU A 47 -2.35 -5.96 13.22
CA LEU A 47 -2.60 -4.62 12.67
C LEU A 47 -1.37 -4.08 11.93
N ARG A 48 -0.17 -4.27 12.50
CA ARG A 48 1.08 -3.87 11.83
C ARG A 48 1.29 -4.61 10.51
N LYS A 49 1.01 -5.91 10.45
CA LYS A 49 1.15 -6.70 9.21
C LYS A 49 0.11 -6.33 8.15
N GLU A 50 -1.11 -6.01 8.56
CA GLU A 50 -2.13 -5.47 7.65
C GLU A 50 -1.69 -4.11 7.08
N ASN A 51 -1.24 -3.19 7.95
CA ASN A 51 -0.77 -1.87 7.54
C ASN A 51 0.49 -1.92 6.66
N GLN A 52 1.39 -2.90 6.86
CA GLN A 52 2.57 -3.07 6.02
C GLN A 52 2.23 -3.31 4.54
N VAL A 53 1.10 -3.98 4.25
CA VAL A 53 0.68 -4.22 2.87
C VAL A 53 0.08 -2.95 2.26
N LEU A 54 -0.78 -2.24 3.02
CA LEU A 54 -1.35 -0.95 2.62
C LEU A 54 -0.25 0.06 2.26
N THR A 55 0.76 0.22 3.12
CA THR A 55 1.88 1.13 2.85
C THR A 55 2.68 0.74 1.60
N ALA A 56 2.78 -0.56 1.27
CA ALA A 56 3.50 -1.00 0.08
C ALA A 56 2.75 -0.66 -1.22
N GLU A 57 1.41 -0.75 -1.21
CA GLU A 57 0.56 -0.37 -2.33
C GLU A 57 0.49 1.15 -2.50
N GLU A 58 0.30 1.91 -1.42
CA GLU A 58 0.38 3.37 -1.43
C GLU A 58 1.74 3.86 -1.95
N LYS A 59 2.83 3.22 -1.52
CA LYS A 59 4.19 3.54 -1.99
C LYS A 59 4.40 3.19 -3.47
N ARG A 60 3.73 2.15 -3.98
CA ARG A 60 3.70 1.83 -5.43
C ARG A 60 2.94 2.88 -6.22
N LEU A 61 1.80 3.36 -5.73
CA LEU A 61 1.03 4.43 -6.37
C LEU A 61 1.82 5.76 -6.37
N LEU A 62 2.44 6.11 -5.25
CA LEU A 62 3.28 7.31 -5.11
C LEU A 62 4.55 7.27 -5.97
N SER A 63 5.16 6.10 -6.17
CA SER A 63 6.36 6.00 -7.01
C SER A 63 6.05 6.18 -8.50
N GLY A 64 4.86 5.77 -8.96
CA GLY A 64 4.37 6.07 -10.31
C GLY A 64 4.24 7.57 -10.55
N PHE A 65 3.66 8.28 -9.59
CA PHE A 65 3.49 9.74 -9.64
C PHE A 65 4.83 10.49 -9.68
N SER A 66 5.80 10.08 -8.85
CA SER A 66 7.13 10.69 -8.82
C SER A 66 7.89 10.55 -10.15
N GLN A 67 7.72 9.43 -10.87
CA GLN A 67 8.35 9.23 -12.17
C GLN A 67 7.75 10.13 -13.25
N GLU A 68 6.43 10.34 -13.26
CA GLU A 68 5.78 11.25 -14.21
C GLU A 68 6.21 12.70 -13.99
N GLU A 69 6.28 13.15 -12.73
CA GLU A 69 6.79 14.49 -12.41
C GLU A 69 8.25 14.67 -12.82
N ARG A 70 9.10 13.65 -12.61
CA ARG A 70 10.49 13.66 -13.10
C ARG A 70 10.55 13.79 -14.62
N LYS A 71 9.77 13.00 -15.37
CA LYS A 71 9.71 13.08 -16.84
C LYS A 71 9.25 14.45 -17.33
N LYS A 72 8.25 15.06 -16.67
CA LYS A 72 7.81 16.42 -16.99
C LYS A 72 8.92 17.45 -16.77
N LYS A 73 9.64 17.37 -15.64
CA LYS A 73 10.80 18.24 -15.36
C LYS A 73 11.92 18.04 -16.39
N GLU A 74 12.25 16.80 -16.74
CA GLU A 74 13.27 16.51 -17.76
C GLU A 74 12.88 17.06 -19.14
N MET A 75 11.62 16.89 -19.57
CA MET A 75 11.15 17.47 -20.84
C MET A 75 11.25 19.00 -20.85
N ALA A 76 10.86 19.66 -19.75
CA ALA A 76 10.97 21.11 -19.63
C ALA A 76 12.44 21.58 -19.70
N MET A 77 13.34 20.90 -19.00
CA MET A 77 14.78 21.19 -19.03
C MET A 77 15.37 21.00 -20.44
N LEU A 78 15.01 19.91 -21.12
CA LEU A 78 15.42 19.67 -22.51
C LEU A 78 14.88 20.74 -23.46
N GLY A 79 13.65 21.22 -23.24
CA GLY A 79 13.08 22.34 -23.98
C GLY A 79 13.90 23.62 -23.81
N GLN A 80 14.24 23.97 -22.57
CA GLN A 80 15.07 25.12 -22.25
C GLN A 80 16.47 25.02 -22.86
N MET A 81 17.13 23.85 -22.78
CA MET A 81 18.42 23.62 -23.42
C MET A 81 18.36 23.74 -24.95
N ARG A 82 17.32 23.18 -25.59
CA ARG A 82 17.14 23.33 -27.04
C ARG A 82 16.95 24.80 -27.44
N SER A 83 16.19 25.56 -26.67
CA SER A 83 16.00 27.00 -26.90
C SER A 83 17.32 27.77 -26.78
N LEU A 84 18.14 27.49 -25.77
CA LEU A 84 19.46 28.11 -25.57
C LEU A 84 20.44 27.80 -26.71
N ILE A 85 20.43 26.57 -27.22
CA ILE A 85 21.27 26.18 -28.37
C ILE A 85 20.79 26.87 -29.65
N ALA A 86 19.48 26.96 -29.85
CA ALA A 86 18.89 27.64 -31.00
C ALA A 86 19.22 29.14 -30.98
N SER A 87 19.09 29.82 -29.83
CA SER A 87 19.43 31.24 -29.72
C SER A 87 20.91 31.52 -29.99
N LYS A 88 21.81 30.62 -29.57
CA LYS A 88 23.26 30.75 -29.82
C LYS A 88 23.68 30.49 -31.28
N ARG A 89 22.83 29.83 -32.08
CA ARG A 89 23.10 29.58 -33.52
C ARG A 89 22.61 30.70 -34.44
N VAL A 90 21.88 31.68 -33.90
CA VAL A 90 21.30 32.79 -34.67
C VAL A 90 22.19 34.05 -34.60
N GLU A 91 23.21 34.06 -33.73
CA GLU A 91 24.37 34.96 -33.82
C GLU A 91 25.48 34.32 -34.68
#